data_AF-A0A1J4WRK4-F1
#
_entry.id   AF-A0A1J4WRK4-F1
#
_cell.length_a   1.000
_cell.length_b   1.000
_cell.length_c   1.000
_cell.angle_alpha   90.00
_cell.angle_beta   90.00
_cell.angle_gamma   90.00
#
_symmetry.space_group_name_H-M   'P 1'
#
loop_
_entity.id
_entity.type
_entity.pdbx_description
1 polymer ?
#
loop_
_entity_poly.entity_id
_entity_poly.type
_entity_poly.pdbx_seq_one_letter_code
_entity_poly.pdbx_strand_id
1 'polypeptide(L)'
;MWDINELHHRLKEKKKERRDLNRVVKDELAQNAEYQQVVEELKTLRERKKSIEGTVKMSCSSEVDRMDVLKDEIVADTELLSDLALNMYVEGKTVEIVEDETRYVPQFTVRFKKDDTPVSAVMAEAAAAARAESHQERTFAPFVQPA
;
A
#
# COMPACT_ATOMS: atom_id res chain seq x y z
N MET A 1 6.70 22.76 -9.54
CA MET A 1 5.99 21.79 -8.67
C MET A 1 5.41 20.72 -9.57
N TRP A 2 5.55 19.43 -9.24
CA TRP A 2 5.01 18.35 -10.08
C TRP A 2 3.51 18.18 -9.83
N ASP A 3 2.72 17.99 -10.90
CA ASP A 3 1.29 17.68 -10.78
C ASP A 3 1.11 16.20 -10.38
N ILE A 4 0.36 15.95 -9.30
CA ILE A 4 0.06 14.61 -8.78
C ILE A 4 -0.66 13.77 -9.85
N ASN A 5 -1.53 14.38 -10.64
CA ASN A 5 -2.26 13.68 -11.70
C ASN A 5 -1.33 13.24 -12.83
N GLU A 6 -0.43 14.12 -13.25
CA GLU A 6 0.57 13.83 -14.28
C GLU A 6 1.53 12.71 -13.84
N LEU A 7 2.01 12.77 -12.59
CA LEU A 7 2.88 11.74 -12.03
C LEU A 7 2.16 10.39 -11.90
N HIS A 8 0.90 10.39 -11.47
CA HIS A 8 0.09 9.18 -11.39
C HIS A 8 -0.14 8.57 -12.79
N HIS A 9 -0.45 9.40 -13.79
CA HIS A 9 -0.58 8.94 -15.18
C HIS A 9 0.73 8.34 -15.70
N ARG A 10 1.86 9.03 -15.50
CA ARG A 10 3.19 8.52 -15.90
C ARG A 10 3.53 7.20 -15.22
N LEU A 11 3.19 7.04 -13.94
CA LEU A 11 3.39 5.80 -13.20
C LEU A 11 2.51 4.66 -13.75
N LYS A 12 1.26 4.96 -14.12
CA LYS A 12 0.34 4.00 -14.71
C LYS A 12 0.87 3.47 -16.05
N GLU A 13 1.35 4.36 -16.92
CA GLU A 13 1.95 3.98 -18.21
C GLU A 13 3.20 3.11 -18.02
N LYS A 14 4.14 3.50 -17.15
CA LYS A 14 5.32 2.68 -16.85
C LYS A 14 4.96 1.29 -16.28
N LYS A 15 3.93 1.21 -15.42
CA LYS A 15 3.43 -0.07 -14.89
C LYS A 15 2.80 -0.92 -15.99
N LYS A 16 2.15 -0.32 -16.98
CA LYS A 16 1.57 -1.01 -18.14
C LYS A 16 2.68 -1.54 -19.04
N GLU A 17 3.62 -0.71 -19.45
CA GLU A 17 4.79 -1.09 -20.26
C GLU A 17 5.57 -2.25 -19.62
N ARG A 18 5.84 -2.17 -18.30
CA ARG A 18 6.47 -3.27 -17.56
C ARG A 18 5.66 -4.58 -17.66
N ARG A 19 4.34 -4.52 -17.57
CA ARG A 19 3.48 -5.72 -17.67
C ARG A 19 3.52 -6.30 -19.08
N ASP A 20 3.50 -5.44 -20.10
CA ASP A 20 3.54 -5.84 -21.50
C ASP A 20 4.88 -6.51 -21.83
N LEU A 21 6.00 -5.92 -21.40
CA LEU A 21 7.34 -6.53 -21.52
C LEU A 21 7.43 -7.88 -20.81
N ASN A 22 6.92 -7.97 -19.57
CA ASN A 22 6.94 -9.21 -18.82
C ASN A 22 6.04 -10.29 -19.45
N ARG A 23 5.00 -9.89 -20.20
CA ARG A 23 4.18 -10.81 -20.98
C ARG A 23 4.95 -11.35 -22.18
N VAL A 24 5.63 -10.49 -22.94
CA VAL A 24 6.46 -10.92 -24.08
C VAL A 24 7.51 -11.95 -23.62
N VAL A 25 8.25 -11.65 -22.55
CA VAL A 25 9.25 -12.57 -22.00
C VAL A 25 8.63 -13.90 -21.56
N LYS A 26 7.43 -13.87 -20.93
CA LYS A 26 6.73 -15.10 -20.54
C LYS A 26 6.27 -15.92 -21.75
N ASP A 27 5.79 -15.27 -22.79
CA ASP A 27 5.33 -15.93 -24.01
C ASP A 27 6.53 -16.57 -24.75
N GLU A 28 7.68 -15.90 -24.80
CA GLU A 28 8.94 -16.46 -25.32
C GLU A 28 9.44 -17.66 -24.50
N LEU A 29 9.44 -17.54 -23.16
CA LEU A 29 9.80 -18.65 -22.28
C LEU A 29 8.87 -19.85 -22.47
N ALA A 30 7.57 -19.61 -22.66
CA ALA A 30 6.59 -20.69 -22.89
C ALA A 30 6.81 -21.43 -24.21
N GLN A 31 7.38 -20.78 -25.23
CA GLN A 31 7.71 -21.42 -26.52
C GLN A 31 8.99 -22.25 -26.46
N ASN A 32 9.84 -22.05 -25.45
CA ASN A 32 11.07 -22.82 -25.29
C ASN A 32 10.78 -24.22 -24.70
N ALA A 33 11.11 -25.27 -25.46
CA ALA A 33 10.86 -26.65 -25.08
C ALA A 33 11.72 -27.13 -23.89
N GLU A 34 12.97 -26.68 -23.78
CA GLU A 34 13.84 -27.00 -22.63
C GLU A 34 13.30 -26.35 -21.36
N TYR A 35 12.80 -25.11 -21.45
CA TYR A 35 12.16 -24.43 -20.34
C TYR A 35 10.93 -25.20 -19.83
N GLN A 36 10.09 -25.70 -20.75
CA GLN A 36 8.92 -26.52 -20.39
C GLN A 36 9.33 -27.79 -19.62
N GLN A 37 10.37 -28.49 -20.09
CA GLN A 37 10.89 -29.70 -19.43
C GLN A 37 11.42 -29.39 -18.01
N VAL A 38 12.23 -28.34 -17.87
CA VAL A 38 12.74 -27.91 -16.56
C VAL A 38 11.58 -27.51 -15.62
N VAL A 39 10.52 -26.88 -16.14
CA VAL A 39 9.33 -26.54 -15.35
C VAL A 39 8.59 -27.80 -14.89
N GLU A 40 8.51 -28.85 -15.70
CA GLU A 40 7.93 -30.13 -15.29
C GLU A 40 8.77 -30.84 -14.23
N GLU A 41 10.09 -30.90 -14.41
CA GLU A 41 11.00 -31.42 -13.38
C GLU A 41 10.86 -30.64 -12.07
N LEU A 42 10.78 -29.32 -12.14
CA LEU A 42 10.53 -28.47 -10.98
C LEU A 42 9.20 -28.78 -10.28
N LYS A 43 8.14 -29.19 -11.00
CA LYS A 43 6.88 -29.61 -10.36
C LYS A 43 7.10 -30.87 -9.53
N THR A 44 7.78 -31.87 -10.08
CA THR A 44 8.09 -33.12 -9.34
C THR A 44 8.95 -32.85 -8.11
N LEU A 45 9.95 -31.97 -8.25
CA LEU A 45 10.82 -31.56 -7.14
C LEU A 45 10.05 -30.76 -6.09
N ARG A 46 9.09 -29.92 -6.49
CA ARG A 46 8.22 -29.18 -5.56
C ARG A 46 7.27 -30.10 -4.80
N GLU A 47 6.73 -31.13 -5.42
CA GLU A 47 5.90 -32.12 -4.74
C GLU A 47 6.72 -32.89 -3.70
N ARG A 48 7.94 -33.31 -4.06
CA ARG A 48 8.87 -33.94 -3.13
C ARG A 48 9.30 -33.01 -2.00
N LYS A 49 9.55 -31.73 -2.29
CA LYS A 49 9.83 -30.71 -1.28
C LYS A 49 8.65 -30.55 -0.32
N LYS A 50 7.42 -30.45 -0.87
CA LYS A 50 6.20 -30.30 -0.09
C LYS A 50 5.93 -31.49 0.82
N SER A 51 6.22 -32.71 0.38
CA SER A 51 6.06 -33.90 1.24
C SER A 51 7.03 -33.88 2.42
N ILE A 52 8.31 -33.53 2.18
CA ILE A 52 9.31 -33.39 3.24
C ILE A 52 8.93 -32.26 4.21
N GLU A 53 8.57 -31.09 3.69
CA GLU A 53 8.13 -29.96 4.51
C GLU A 53 6.85 -30.27 5.30
N GLY A 54 5.93 -31.05 4.72
CA GLY A 54 4.73 -31.51 5.41
C GLY A 54 5.09 -32.38 6.62
N THR A 55 5.98 -33.35 6.44
CA THR A 55 6.47 -34.20 7.52
C THR A 55 7.17 -33.39 8.62
N VAL A 56 8.02 -32.43 8.25
CA VAL A 56 8.72 -31.58 9.22
C VAL A 56 7.78 -30.63 9.96
N LYS A 57 6.79 -30.05 9.26
CA LYS A 57 5.77 -29.21 9.89
C LYS A 57 4.92 -29.99 10.89
N MET A 58 4.60 -31.25 10.59
CA MET A 58 3.92 -32.12 11.57
C MET A 58 4.79 -32.39 12.80
N SER A 59 6.10 -32.58 12.63
CA SER A 59 7.01 -32.77 13.79
C SER A 59 7.25 -31.50 14.60
N CYS A 60 7.07 -30.32 14.00
CA CYS A 60 7.30 -29.02 14.61
C CYS A 60 6.01 -28.20 14.74
N SER A 61 4.86 -28.86 14.93
CA SER A 61 3.55 -28.19 14.91
C SER A 61 3.48 -27.06 15.94
N SER A 62 4.01 -27.28 17.15
CA SER A 62 4.04 -26.28 18.22
C SER A 62 4.85 -25.03 17.86
N GLU A 63 5.97 -25.20 17.18
CA GLU A 63 6.84 -24.12 16.74
C GLU A 63 6.22 -23.36 15.57
N VAL A 64 5.48 -24.04 14.69
CA VAL A 64 4.71 -23.42 13.61
C VAL A 64 3.57 -22.57 14.18
N ASP A 65 2.82 -23.09 15.15
CA ASP A 65 1.75 -22.35 15.82
C ASP A 65 2.32 -21.11 16.53
N ARG A 66 3.44 -21.26 17.24
CA ARG A 66 4.14 -20.15 17.88
C ARG A 66 4.65 -19.12 16.86
N MET A 67 5.13 -19.57 15.72
CA MET A 67 5.57 -18.69 14.64
C MET A 67 4.39 -17.90 14.06
N ASP A 68 3.22 -18.49 13.93
CA ASP A 68 2.03 -17.80 13.44
C ASP A 68 1.51 -16.76 14.45
N VAL A 69 1.51 -17.09 15.75
CA VAL A 69 1.23 -16.10 16.81
C VAL A 69 2.22 -14.93 16.76
N LEU A 70 3.52 -15.21 16.64
CA LEU A 70 4.53 -14.15 16.53
C LEU A 70 4.35 -13.28 15.29
N LYS A 71 3.89 -13.83 14.16
CA LYS A 71 3.58 -13.02 12.97
C LYS A 71 2.44 -12.05 13.26
N ASP A 72 1.39 -12.52 13.91
CA ASP A 72 0.23 -11.68 14.24
C ASP A 72 0.61 -10.57 15.22
N GLU A 73 1.41 -10.90 16.25
CA GLU A 73 1.97 -9.93 17.19
C GLU A 73 2.85 -8.88 16.49
N ILE A 74 3.75 -9.32 15.60
CA ILE A 74 4.59 -8.40 14.81
C ILE A 74 3.73 -7.47 13.95
N VAL A 75 2.69 -7.98 13.30
CA VAL A 75 1.80 -7.15 12.48
C VAL A 75 1.11 -6.11 13.36
N ALA A 76 0.55 -6.51 14.50
CA ALA A 76 -0.10 -5.61 15.43
C ALA A 76 0.86 -4.52 15.96
N ASP A 77 2.08 -4.89 16.35
CA ASP A 77 3.07 -3.94 16.84
C ASP A 77 3.54 -2.98 15.74
N THR A 78 3.65 -3.44 14.49
CA THR A 78 4.00 -2.56 13.36
C THR A 78 2.90 -1.56 13.01
N GLU A 79 1.63 -1.95 13.15
CA GLU A 79 0.48 -1.05 12.99
C GLU A 79 0.49 0.00 14.12
N LEU A 80 0.66 -0.43 15.37
CA LEU A 80 0.74 0.47 16.52
C LEU A 80 1.91 1.46 16.40
N LEU A 81 3.08 0.99 15.95
CA LEU A 81 4.25 1.84 15.71
C LEU A 81 3.97 2.88 14.62
N SER A 82 3.26 2.49 13.56
CA SER A 82 2.88 3.40 12.47
C SER A 82 1.92 4.48 12.95
N ASP A 83 0.92 4.12 13.74
CA ASP A 83 -0.04 5.06 14.32
C ASP A 83 0.62 6.03 15.29
N LEU A 84 1.52 5.53 16.15
CA LEU A 84 2.30 6.37 17.06
C LEU A 84 3.18 7.37 16.30
N ALA A 85 3.89 6.90 15.26
CA ALA A 85 4.72 7.75 14.41
C ALA A 85 3.88 8.82 13.68
N LEU A 86 2.70 8.47 13.18
CA LEU A 86 1.78 9.43 12.56
C LEU A 86 1.28 10.48 13.56
N ASN A 87 0.86 10.07 14.76
CA ASN A 87 0.40 10.99 15.80
C ASN A 87 1.51 11.97 16.22
N MET A 88 2.72 11.47 16.46
CA MET A 88 3.87 12.31 16.78
C MET A 88 4.22 13.28 15.64
N TYR A 89 4.13 12.83 14.39
CA TYR A 89 4.36 13.68 13.22
C TYR A 89 3.32 14.82 13.12
N VAL A 90 2.03 14.51 13.35
CA VAL A 90 0.94 15.50 13.36
C VAL A 90 1.10 16.50 14.51
N GLU A 91 1.55 16.04 15.68
CA GLU A 91 1.83 16.89 16.84
C GLU A 91 3.10 17.75 16.69
N GLY A 92 3.88 17.56 15.61
CA GLY A 92 5.14 18.28 15.36
C GLY A 92 6.32 17.80 16.21
N LYS A 93 6.22 16.61 16.82
CA LYS A 93 7.31 15.98 17.56
C LYS A 93 8.28 15.28 16.61
N THR A 94 9.57 15.27 16.95
CA THR A 94 10.59 14.52 16.20
C THR A 94 10.37 13.02 16.37
N VAL A 95 10.10 12.32 15.27
CA VAL A 95 9.93 10.86 15.24
C VAL A 95 11.25 10.22 14.82
N GLU A 96 11.98 9.70 15.80
CA GLU A 96 13.30 9.13 15.59
C GLU A 96 13.47 7.93 16.53
N ILE A 97 13.96 6.82 15.99
CA ILE A 97 14.35 5.66 16.79
C ILE A 97 15.87 5.65 16.76
N VAL A 98 16.50 5.71 17.94
CA VAL A 98 17.94 5.57 18.09
C VAL A 98 18.20 4.20 18.66
N GLU A 99 18.85 3.35 17.87
CA GLU A 99 19.26 2.02 18.29
C GLU A 99 20.77 1.93 18.13
N ASP A 100 21.46 1.69 19.24
CA ASP A 100 22.92 1.76 19.37
C ASP A 100 23.50 3.08 18.80
N GLU A 101 24.03 3.03 17.56
CA GLU A 101 24.62 4.15 16.83
C GLU A 101 23.84 4.53 15.54
N THR A 102 22.73 3.87 15.27
CA THR A 102 21.92 4.07 14.05
C THR A 102 20.63 4.81 14.35
N ARG A 103 20.38 5.87 13.57
CA ARG A 103 19.15 6.67 13.63
C ARG A 103 18.19 6.27 12.53
N TYR A 104 17.02 5.79 12.92
CA TYR A 104 15.93 5.49 12.00
C TYR A 104 14.95 6.66 11.94
N VAL A 105 14.59 7.05 10.72
CA VAL A 105 13.58 8.06 10.43
C VAL A 105 12.38 7.42 9.74
N PRO A 106 11.14 7.88 10.00
CA PRO A 106 9.95 7.29 9.41
C PRO A 106 9.92 7.51 7.89
N GLN A 107 9.65 6.44 7.14
CA GLN A 107 9.44 6.50 5.69
C GLN A 107 7.94 6.37 5.37
N PHE A 108 7.31 7.49 5.04
CA PHE A 108 5.90 7.50 4.63
C PHE A 108 5.74 7.10 3.16
N THR A 109 4.91 6.08 2.90
CA THR A 109 4.56 5.66 1.54
C THR A 109 3.08 5.87 1.30
N VAL A 110 2.73 6.72 0.33
CA VAL A 110 1.34 6.94 -0.08
C VAL A 110 0.94 5.93 -1.15
N ARG A 111 -0.16 5.22 -0.93
CA ARG A 111 -0.76 4.30 -1.92
C ARG A 111 -2.19 4.73 -2.22
N PHE A 112 -2.48 4.96 -3.49
CA PHE A 112 -3.83 5.25 -3.96
C PHE A 112 -4.57 3.95 -4.28
N LYS A 113 -5.81 3.83 -3.81
CA LYS A 113 -6.76 2.79 -4.21
C LYS A 113 -7.81 3.40 -5.13
N LYS A 114 -8.40 2.58 -6.00
CA LYS A 114 -9.53 3.00 -6.82
C LYS A 114 -10.77 3.05 -5.92
N ASP A 115 -11.38 4.21 -5.83
CA ASP A 115 -12.72 4.36 -5.28
C ASP A 115 -13.74 4.14 -6.42
N ASP A 116 -14.85 3.47 -6.12
CA ASP A 116 -15.94 3.21 -7.07
C ASP A 116 -16.96 4.36 -7.11
N THR A 117 -16.80 5.38 -6.25
CA THR A 117 -17.59 6.60 -6.28
C THR A 117 -17.31 7.38 -7.58
N PRO A 118 -18.35 7.69 -8.39
CA PRO A 118 -18.14 8.39 -9.65
C PRO A 118 -17.61 9.80 -9.39
N VAL A 119 -16.61 10.22 -10.16
CA VAL A 119 -15.98 11.55 -10.05
C VAL A 119 -17.01 12.67 -10.12
N SER A 120 -18.13 12.48 -10.84
CA SER A 120 -19.23 13.44 -10.89
C SER A 120 -19.94 13.66 -9.56
N ALA A 121 -20.06 12.63 -8.71
CA ALA A 121 -20.66 12.74 -7.39
C ALA A 121 -19.72 13.46 -6.41
N VAL A 122 -18.43 13.11 -6.43
CA VAL A 122 -17.40 13.76 -5.58
C VAL A 122 -17.25 15.24 -5.94
N MET A 123 -17.28 15.58 -7.23
CA MET A 123 -17.22 16.97 -7.69
C MET A 123 -18.52 17.75 -7.41
N ALA A 124 -19.68 17.09 -7.44
CA ALA A 124 -20.95 17.71 -7.07
C ALA A 124 -21.03 18.01 -5.57
N GLU A 125 -20.53 17.10 -4.73
CA GLU A 125 -20.46 17.29 -3.27
C GLU A 125 -19.47 18.39 -2.88
N ALA A 126 -18.27 18.41 -3.49
CA ALA A 126 -17.31 19.49 -3.30
C ALA A 126 -17.86 20.85 -3.75
N ALA A 127 -18.60 20.90 -4.87
CA ALA A 127 -19.24 22.13 -5.34
C ALA A 127 -20.43 22.56 -4.48
N ALA A 128 -21.13 21.62 -3.84
CA ALA A 128 -22.21 21.91 -2.88
C ALA A 128 -21.64 22.43 -1.55
N ALA A 129 -20.54 21.84 -1.06
CA ALA A 129 -19.83 22.30 0.13
C ALA A 129 -19.26 23.72 -0.06
N ALA A 130 -18.59 23.99 -1.18
CA ALA A 130 -18.07 25.33 -1.49
C ALA A 130 -19.19 26.38 -1.63
N ARG A 131 -20.39 25.98 -2.11
CA ARG A 131 -21.57 26.87 -2.13
C ARG A 131 -22.13 27.12 -0.73
N ALA A 132 -22.14 26.11 0.16
CA ALA A 132 -22.61 26.25 1.53
C ALA A 132 -21.71 27.18 2.37
N GLU A 133 -20.39 27.09 2.21
CA GLU A 133 -19.42 27.97 2.86
C GLU A 133 -19.59 29.43 2.39
N SER A 134 -19.80 29.66 1.09
CA SER A 134 -20.08 31.00 0.55
C SER A 134 -21.40 31.63 1.03
N HIS A 135 -22.32 30.82 1.58
CA HIS A 135 -23.59 31.27 2.15
C HIS A 135 -23.49 31.58 3.65
N GLN A 136 -22.61 30.90 4.39
CA GLN A 136 -22.34 31.23 5.80
C GLN A 136 -21.58 32.55 5.95
N GLU A 137 -20.72 32.93 5.01
CA GLU A 137 -20.01 34.23 5.06
C GLU A 137 -20.92 35.43 4.75
N ARG A 138 -22.05 35.22 4.04
CA ARG A 138 -22.98 36.30 3.68
C ARG A 138 -24.03 36.60 4.75
N THR A 139 -24.25 35.70 5.72
CA THR A 139 -25.23 35.89 6.79
C THR A 139 -24.67 36.60 8.02
N PHE A 140 -23.37 36.90 8.06
CA PHE A 140 -22.71 37.62 9.15
C PHE A 140 -22.12 38.98 8.73
N ALA A 141 -22.82 39.74 7.87
CA ALA A 141 -22.55 41.17 7.72
C ALA A 141 -23.38 41.94 8.77
N PRO A 142 -22.79 42.60 9.78
CA PRO A 142 -23.56 43.35 10.76
C PRO A 142 -24.22 44.54 10.08
N PHE A 143 -25.55 44.61 10.20
CA PHE A 143 -26.36 45.73 9.75
C PHE A 143 -26.02 46.98 10.58
N VAL A 144 -25.13 47.82 10.05
CA VAL A 144 -24.85 49.15 10.59
C VAL A 144 -25.95 50.09 10.10
N GLN A 145 -26.89 50.46 10.99
CA GLN A 145 -27.85 51.54 10.73
C GLN A 145 -27.14 52.90 10.81
N PRO A 146 -27.30 53.80 9.82
CA PRO A 146 -26.90 55.19 9.97
C PRO A 146 -27.93 55.97 10.80
N ALA A 147 -27.42 56.99 11.51
CA ALA A 147 -28.03 57.78 12.58
C ALA A 147 -29.34 58.51 12.24
#